data_AF-A0A0F7F687-F1
#
_entry.id   AF-A0A0F7F687-F1
#
_cell.length_a   1.000
_cell.length_b   1.000
_cell.length_c   1.000
_cell.angle_alpha   90.00
_cell.angle_beta   90.00
_cell.angle_gamma   90.00
#
_symmetry.space_group_name_H-M   'P 1'
#
loop_
_entity.id
_entity.type
_entity.pdbx_description
1 polymer ?
#
loop_
_entity_poly.entity_id
_entity_poly.type
_entity_poly.pdbx_seq_one_letter_code
_entity_poly.pdbx_strand_id
1 'polypeptide(L)'
;MDTNITLDTALSVAQDYKSKYKLSGDILENLERTIRFYSEFDSVNGPVWLVIVSIEPNDFFAENEYTIVISDKEAAVKYIIDPNGHVFCPHSETTTEEEFDEIWNDEDD
;
A
#
# COMPACT_ATOMS: atom_id res chain seq x y z
N MET A 1 3.28 13.69 19.27
CA MET A 1 2.27 12.96 18.50
C MET A 1 2.24 11.57 19.10
N ASP A 2 1.08 11.12 19.56
CA ASP A 2 0.92 9.76 20.07
C ASP A 2 0.52 8.87 18.89
N THR A 3 1.38 7.93 18.53
CA THR A 3 1.12 6.93 17.49
C THR A 3 0.70 5.63 18.17
N ASN A 4 -0.25 4.91 17.58
CA ASN A 4 -0.70 3.62 18.12
C ASN A 4 0.30 2.51 17.83
N ILE A 5 1.03 2.61 16.72
CA ILE A 5 2.15 1.71 16.41
C ILE A 5 3.47 2.47 16.37
N THR A 6 4.57 1.75 16.59
CA THR A 6 5.92 2.31 16.48
C THR A 6 6.39 2.29 15.03
N LEU A 7 7.42 3.08 14.73
CA LEU A 7 8.12 3.05 13.44
C LEU A 7 8.57 1.63 13.06
N ASP A 8 9.20 0.91 13.99
CA ASP A 8 9.66 -0.47 13.77
C ASP A 8 8.50 -1.41 13.46
N THR A 9 7.35 -1.20 14.10
CA THR A 9 6.13 -1.98 13.86
C THR A 9 5.59 -1.70 12.46
N ALA A 10 5.54 -0.43 12.04
CA ALA A 10 5.12 -0.06 10.68
C ALA A 10 6.04 -0.66 9.60
N LEU A 11 7.36 -0.67 9.83
CA LEU A 11 8.32 -1.34 8.95
C LEU A 11 8.10 -2.84 8.88
N SER A 12 7.89 -3.50 10.02
CA SER A 12 7.60 -4.95 10.06
C SER A 12 6.33 -5.26 9.28
N VAL A 13 5.25 -4.49 9.49
CA VAL A 13 3.99 -4.65 8.76
C VAL A 13 4.20 -4.50 7.25
N ALA A 14 5.00 -3.53 6.82
CA ALA A 14 5.34 -3.35 5.39
C ALA A 14 6.12 -4.54 4.83
N GLN A 15 7.14 -5.02 5.54
CA GLN A 15 7.97 -6.17 5.13
C GLN A 15 7.15 -7.46 5.04
N ASP A 16 6.30 -7.71 6.04
CA ASP A 16 5.41 -8.87 6.09
C ASP A 16 4.41 -8.83 4.95
N TYR A 17 3.84 -7.65 4.66
CA TYR A 17 2.91 -7.46 3.56
C TYR A 17 3.57 -7.71 2.20
N LYS A 18 4.75 -7.14 1.96
CA LYS A 18 5.52 -7.40 0.74
C LYS A 18 5.82 -8.88 0.56
N SER A 19 6.27 -9.55 1.62
CA SER A 19 6.62 -10.97 1.60
C SER A 19 5.38 -11.83 1.30
N LYS A 20 4.24 -11.52 1.93
CA LYS A 20 2.97 -12.22 1.74
C LYS A 20 2.47 -12.15 0.30
N TYR A 21 2.56 -10.97 -0.32
CA TYR A 21 2.06 -10.73 -1.69
C TYR A 21 3.16 -10.77 -2.77
N LYS A 22 4.39 -11.17 -2.40
CA LYS A 22 5.55 -11.29 -3.30
C LYS A 22 5.84 -10.01 -4.09
N LEU A 23 5.72 -8.86 -3.43
CA LEU A 23 5.96 -7.56 -4.05
C LEU A 23 7.47 -7.31 -4.24
N SER A 24 7.85 -6.76 -5.39
CA SER A 24 9.25 -6.45 -5.73
C SER A 24 9.78 -5.22 -5.01
N GLY A 25 11.10 -5.01 -5.13
CA GLY A 25 11.83 -3.87 -4.55
C GLY A 25 12.25 -4.08 -3.10
N ASP A 26 12.81 -3.04 -2.49
CA ASP A 26 13.42 -3.02 -1.17
C ASP A 26 12.98 -1.79 -0.36
N ILE A 27 12.75 -2.00 0.93
CA ILE A 27 12.51 -0.90 1.87
C ILE A 27 13.89 -0.42 2.34
N LEU A 28 14.27 0.80 1.97
CA LEU A 28 15.62 1.31 2.22
C LEU A 28 15.83 1.61 3.71
N GLU A 29 17.04 1.38 4.23
CA GLU A 29 17.40 1.64 5.64
C GLU A 29 17.36 3.11 6.05
N ASN A 30 17.32 4.05 5.09
CA ASN A 30 17.27 5.49 5.38
C ASN A 30 15.88 5.92 5.85
N LEU A 31 15.62 5.74 7.15
CA LEU A 31 14.31 5.95 7.76
C LEU A 31 13.70 7.33 7.53
N GLU A 32 14.48 8.41 7.50
CA GLU A 32 13.96 9.77 7.30
C GLU A 32 13.29 9.97 5.93
N ARG A 33 13.72 9.18 4.94
CA ARG A 33 13.15 9.20 3.58
C ARG A 33 12.15 8.08 3.37
N THR A 34 12.43 6.90 3.93
CA THR A 34 11.67 5.68 3.69
C THR A 34 10.32 5.67 4.40
N ILE A 35 10.23 6.24 5.61
CA ILE A 35 9.00 6.16 6.40
C ILE A 35 8.54 7.52 6.92
N ARG A 36 7.26 7.82 6.74
CA ARG A 36 6.65 9.08 7.17
C ARG A 36 5.32 8.84 7.84
N PHE A 37 5.07 9.60 8.91
CA PHE A 37 3.79 9.61 9.60
C PHE A 37 2.97 10.82 9.17
N TYR A 38 1.67 10.60 8.94
CA TYR A 38 0.69 11.65 8.70
C TYR A 38 -0.49 11.46 9.65
N SER A 39 -0.94 12.54 10.30
CA SER A 39 -2.08 12.49 11.23
C SER A 39 -3.41 12.24 10.53
N GLU A 40 -3.50 12.57 9.24
CA GLU A 40 -4.64 12.38 8.36
C GLU A 40 -4.14 12.03 6.97
N PHE A 41 -4.87 11.18 6.25
CA PHE A 41 -4.52 10.78 4.89
C PHE A 41 -5.78 10.43 4.09
N ASP A 42 -5.76 10.73 2.80
CA ASP A 42 -6.94 10.56 1.96
C ASP A 42 -7.45 9.11 1.97
N SER A 43 -8.77 8.95 2.02
CA SER A 43 -9.44 7.65 1.98
C SER A 43 -9.05 6.67 3.11
N VAL A 44 -8.38 7.13 4.18
CA VAL A 44 -8.10 6.36 5.40
C VAL A 44 -8.64 7.11 6.63
N ASN A 45 -9.41 6.41 7.47
CA ASN A 45 -9.93 6.99 8.70
C ASN A 45 -8.86 7.02 9.80
N GLY A 46 -8.13 8.14 9.88
CA GLY A 46 -7.17 8.43 10.94
C GLY A 46 -5.72 8.46 10.45
N PRO A 47 -4.76 8.40 11.39
CA PRO A 47 -3.34 8.53 11.05
C PRO A 47 -2.81 7.33 10.26
N VAL A 48 -1.79 7.59 9.45
CA VAL A 48 -1.12 6.58 8.64
C VAL A 48 0.39 6.67 8.72
N TRP A 49 1.02 5.54 8.45
CA TRP A 49 2.43 5.44 8.09
C TRP A 49 2.55 5.16 6.60
N LEU A 50 3.32 5.98 5.90
CA LEU A 50 3.72 5.76 4.52
C LEU A 50 5.11 5.14 4.51
N VAL A 51 5.24 3.99 3.84
CA VAL A 51 6.52 3.30 3.67
C VAL A 51 6.85 3.22 2.19
N ILE A 52 7.93 3.87 1.78
CA ILE A 52 8.43 3.87 0.41
C ILE A 52 9.23 2.60 0.15
N VAL A 53 8.97 1.96 -0.98
CA VAL A 53 9.70 0.80 -1.48
C VAL A 53 10.39 1.18 -2.77
N SER A 54 11.71 1.05 -2.83
CA SER A 54 12.49 1.26 -4.03
C SER A 54 12.51 -0.02 -4.86
N ILE A 55 12.09 0.04 -6.11
CA ILE A 55 12.31 -0.98 -7.13
C ILE A 55 13.70 -0.72 -7.74
N GLU A 56 14.40 -1.78 -8.17
CA GLU A 56 15.63 -1.59 -8.95
C GLU A 56 15.29 -0.92 -10.29
N PRO A 57 16.05 0.11 -10.71
CA PRO A 57 15.88 0.72 -12.01
C PRO A 57 16.00 -0.30 -13.14
N ASN A 58 15.04 -0.26 -14.06
CA ASN A 58 15.12 -0.99 -15.32
C ASN A 58 15.29 -0.03 -16.50
N ASP A 59 15.56 -0.57 -17.68
CA ASP A 59 15.80 0.21 -18.90
C ASP A 59 14.59 1.06 -19.37
N PHE A 60 13.45 1.00 -18.67
CA PHE A 60 12.22 1.71 -19.03
C PHE A 60 12.11 3.11 -18.39
N PHE A 61 13.11 3.58 -17.62
CA PHE A 61 13.16 4.93 -17.02
C PHE A 61 11.91 5.34 -16.20
N ALA A 62 11.12 4.38 -15.73
CA ALA A 62 10.00 4.67 -14.85
C ALA A 62 10.53 5.11 -13.48
N GLU A 63 9.71 5.88 -12.74
CA GLU A 63 9.98 6.06 -11.32
C GLU A 63 9.97 4.69 -10.63
N ASN A 64 11.03 4.43 -9.87
CA ASN A 64 11.29 3.10 -9.34
C ASN A 64 10.89 3.02 -7.88
N GLU A 65 9.72 3.55 -7.53
CA GLU A 65 9.22 3.46 -6.17
C GLU A 65 7.70 3.32 -6.10
N TYR A 66 7.23 2.67 -5.05
CA TYR A 66 5.82 2.66 -4.67
C TYR A 66 5.69 2.85 -3.17
N THR A 67 4.52 3.31 -2.73
CA THR A 67 4.26 3.59 -1.31
C THR A 67 3.25 2.61 -0.75
N ILE A 68 3.60 1.95 0.35
CA ILE A 68 2.67 1.15 1.16
C ILE A 68 2.03 2.07 2.21
N VAL A 69 0.69 2.11 2.22
CA VAL A 69 -0.08 2.91 3.19
C VAL A 69 -0.59 2.03 4.32
N ILE A 70 -0.18 2.33 5.54
CA ILE A 70 -0.47 1.54 6.74
C ILE A 70 -1.32 2.38 7.69
N SER A 71 -2.47 1.87 8.10
CA SER A 71 -3.27 2.50 9.15
C SER A 71 -2.58 2.34 10.50
N ASP A 72 -2.26 3.47 11.15
CA ASP A 72 -1.71 3.48 12.51
C ASP A 72 -2.73 2.88 13.49
N LYS A 73 -4.02 3.17 13.30
CA LYS A 73 -5.12 2.69 14.15
C LYS A 73 -5.33 1.18 14.10
N GLU A 74 -5.14 0.57 12.93
CA GLU A 74 -5.44 -0.85 12.70
C GLU A 74 -4.18 -1.73 12.63
N ALA A 75 -2.99 -1.13 12.59
CA ALA A 75 -1.73 -1.83 12.35
C ALA A 75 -1.75 -2.69 11.07
N ALA A 76 -2.43 -2.20 10.02
CA ALA A 76 -2.70 -2.97 8.80
C ALA A 76 -2.53 -2.10 7.54
N VAL A 77 -2.05 -2.74 6.46
CA VAL A 77 -1.96 -2.12 5.14
C VAL A 77 -3.36 -1.85 4.60
N LYS A 78 -3.59 -0.61 4.15
CA LYS A 78 -4.84 -0.19 3.51
C LYS A 78 -4.79 -0.31 2.00
N TYR A 79 -3.68 0.10 1.40
CA TYR A 79 -3.44 0.02 -0.03
C TYR A 79 -1.99 0.37 -0.36
N ILE A 80 -1.63 0.19 -1.63
CA ILE A 80 -0.38 0.64 -2.25
C ILE A 80 -0.70 1.78 -3.20
N ILE A 81 0.21 2.75 -3.30
CA ILE A 81 0.19 3.80 -4.31
C ILE A 81 1.39 3.56 -5.24
N ASP A 82 1.13 3.36 -6.52
CA ASP A 82 2.17 3.25 -7.55
C ASP A 82 2.83 4.62 -7.82
N PRO A 83 3.94 4.69 -8.58
CA PRO A 83 4.61 5.97 -8.85
C PRO A 83 3.75 6.99 -9.62
N ASN A 84 2.67 6.55 -10.27
CA ASN A 84 1.73 7.41 -11.00
C ASN A 84 0.55 7.87 -10.14
N GLY A 85 0.49 7.47 -8.86
CA GLY A 85 -0.60 7.78 -7.95
C GLY A 85 -1.79 6.83 -8.02
N HIS A 86 -1.69 5.72 -8.76
CA HIS A 86 -2.74 4.70 -8.82
C HIS A 86 -2.73 3.83 -7.57
N VAL A 87 -3.92 3.60 -7.03
CA VAL A 87 -4.12 2.80 -5.82
C VAL A 87 -4.30 1.33 -6.17
N PHE A 88 -3.61 0.45 -5.45
CA PHE A 88 -3.69 -1.00 -5.61
C PHE A 88 -3.85 -1.71 -4.26
N CYS A 89 -4.78 -2.67 -4.18
CA CYS A 89 -5.08 -3.41 -2.95
C CYS A 89 -4.96 -4.92 -3.20
N PRO A 90 -3.76 -5.51 -3.16
CA PRO A 90 -3.59 -6.96 -3.36
C PRO A 90 -4.36 -7.84 -2.38
N HIS A 91 -4.78 -7.26 -1.25
CA HIS A 91 -5.55 -7.94 -0.20
C HIS A 91 -7.06 -7.76 -0.34
N SER A 92 -7.53 -6.91 -1.25
CA SER A 92 -8.94 -6.86 -1.64
C SER A 92 -9.16 -7.94 -2.67
N GLU A 93 -10.15 -8.80 -2.47
CA GLU A 93 -10.56 -9.73 -3.53
C GLU A 93 -10.99 -8.89 -4.74
N THR A 94 -10.36 -9.13 -5.89
CA THR A 94 -10.89 -8.64 -7.16
C THR A 94 -12.17 -9.41 -7.42
N THR A 95 -13.27 -8.70 -7.60
CA THR A 95 -14.50 -9.25 -8.20
C THR A 95 -14.07 -10.11 -9.37
N THR A 96 -14.42 -11.39 -9.32
CA THR A 96 -14.10 -12.31 -10.41
C THR A 96 -14.83 -11.87 -11.67
N GLU A 97 -14.34 -12.24 -12.86
CA GLU A 97 -15.08 -11.94 -14.12
C GLU A 97 -16.52 -12.50 -14.04
N GLU A 98 -16.71 -13.64 -13.37
CA GLU A 98 -18.03 -14.22 -13.09
C GLU A 98 -18.92 -13.30 -12.23
N GLU A 99 -18.40 -12.74 -11.14
CA GLU A 99 -19.15 -11.80 -10.29
C GLU A 99 -19.39 -10.45 -10.99
N PHE A 100 -18.50 -10.01 -11.88
CA PHE A 100 -18.68 -8.79 -12.68
C PHE A 100 -19.79 -8.97 -13.72
N ASP A 101 -19.81 -10.12 -14.39
CA ASP A 101 -20.84 -10.48 -15.36
C ASP A 101 -22.22 -10.66 -14.71
N GLU A 102 -22.31 -11.19 -13.49
CA GLU A 102 -23.58 -11.25 -12.76
C GLU A 102 -24.13 -9.85 -12.42
N ILE A 103 -23.28 -8.92 -11.98
CA ILE A 103 -23.70 -7.55 -11.65
C ILE A 103 -24.12 -6.77 -12.90
N TRP A 104 -23.47 -7.00 -14.04
CA TRP A 104 -23.75 -6.27 -15.28
C TRP A 104 -24.88 -6.89 -16.11
N ASN A 105 -25.11 -8.20 -16.04
CA ASN A 105 -26.20 -8.87 -16.76
C ASN A 105 -27.56 -8.81 -16.02
N ASP A 106 -27.60 -8.39 -14.75
CA ASP A 106 -28.85 -8.21 -14.00
C ASP A 106 -29.58 -6.89 -14.34
N GLU A 107 -29.02 -6.01 -15.18
CA GLU A 107 -29.69 -4.75 -15.62
C GLU A 107 -30.51 -4.88 -16.93
N ASP A 108 -30.70 -6.09 -17.47
CA ASP A 108 -31.40 -6.37 -18.74
C ASP A 108 -32.81 -7.01 -18.57
N ASP A 109 -33.61 -6.59 -17.57
CA ASP A 109 -35.04 -6.99 -17.42
C ASP A 109 -36.02 -5.81 -17.30
#